data_AF-A0A6N2RK94-F1
#
_entry.id   AF-A0A6N2RK94-F1
#
_cell.length_a   1.000
_cell.length_b   1.000
_cell.length_c   1.000
_cell.angle_alpha   90.00
_cell.angle_beta   90.00
_cell.angle_gamma   90.00
#
_symmetry.space_group_name_H-M   'P 1'
#
loop_
_entity.id
_entity.type
_entity.pdbx_description
1 polymer ?
#
loop_
_entity_poly.entity_id
_entity_poly.type
_entity_poly.pdbx_seq_one_letter_code
_entity_poly.pdbx_strand_id
1 'polypeptide(L)'
;MMVTNLCTRPSSTITLSAGRWVDITTIPNKPGTKYLVSAYVNVTGGTISMRAYGDLSASQRVTYALLASVAGPMSMYYSVKSGNPTVTVTHILICTWDEYQANKTLLDGIGYFTGDTMPLA
;
A
#
# COMPACT_ATOMS: atom_id res chain seq x y z
N MET A 1 -5.79 19.12 7.48
CA MET A 1 -4.73 18.55 8.33
C MET A 1 -3.61 18.09 7.40
N MET A 2 -2.33 18.20 7.74
CA MET A 2 -1.27 17.69 6.87
C MET A 2 -1.28 16.15 6.87
N VAL A 3 -1.05 15.51 5.72
CA VAL A 3 -0.89 14.05 5.61
C VAL A 3 0.60 13.74 5.59
N THR A 4 1.06 12.88 6.49
CA THR A 4 2.46 12.44 6.53
C THR A 4 2.57 11.01 6.01
N ASN A 5 3.34 10.81 4.94
CA ASN A 5 3.56 9.51 4.34
C ASN A 5 4.64 8.74 5.11
N LEU A 6 4.27 7.59 5.67
CA LEU A 6 5.15 6.68 6.40
C LEU A 6 6.07 5.89 5.47
N CYS A 7 5.82 5.92 4.15
CA CYS A 7 6.77 5.42 3.16
C CYS A 7 7.77 6.53 2.81
N THR A 8 9.01 6.39 3.25
CA THR A 8 10.11 7.35 3.00
C THR A 8 10.59 7.38 1.55
N ARG A 9 10.25 6.35 0.76
CA ARG A 9 10.61 6.24 -0.66
C ARG A 9 9.41 5.82 -1.52
N PRO A 10 8.36 6.63 -1.57
CA PRO A 10 7.06 6.22 -2.10
C PRO A 10 7.03 6.04 -3.63
N SER A 11 8.02 6.59 -4.35
CA SER A 11 8.28 6.33 -5.77
C SER A 11 9.08 5.05 -6.04
N SER A 12 9.56 4.33 -5.02
CA SER A 12 10.31 3.09 -5.22
C SER A 12 9.43 2.00 -5.80
N THR A 13 9.98 1.26 -6.77
CA THR A 13 9.38 0.03 -7.27
C THR A 13 9.79 -1.13 -6.37
N ILE A 14 8.80 -1.73 -5.72
CA ILE A 14 9.00 -2.89 -4.85
C ILE A 14 8.40 -4.12 -5.53
N THR A 15 9.23 -5.14 -5.77
CA THR A 15 8.76 -6.42 -6.30
C THR A 15 8.23 -7.28 -5.15
N LEU A 16 6.95 -7.62 -5.21
CA LEU A 16 6.36 -8.54 -4.25
C LEU A 16 6.72 -9.98 -4.61
N SER A 17 6.38 -10.91 -3.73
CA SER A 17 6.57 -12.32 -4.01
C SER A 17 5.44 -13.15 -3.43
N ALA A 18 4.97 -14.09 -4.24
CA ALA A 18 3.84 -14.92 -3.89
C ALA A 18 4.08 -15.68 -2.58
N GLY A 19 3.07 -15.71 -1.71
CA GLY A 19 3.09 -16.51 -0.49
C GLY A 19 3.97 -15.97 0.64
N ARG A 20 4.53 -14.76 0.52
CA ARG A 20 5.29 -14.10 1.60
C ARG A 20 4.92 -12.64 1.78
N TRP A 21 5.14 -12.15 3.00
CA TRP A 21 5.07 -10.73 3.31
C TRP A 21 6.33 -10.04 2.80
N VAL A 22 6.17 -8.92 2.10
CA VAL A 22 7.27 -8.08 1.63
C VAL A 22 7.03 -6.66 2.14
N ASP A 23 8.05 -6.12 2.80
CA ASP A 23 7.99 -4.79 3.40
C ASP A 23 7.90 -3.71 2.33
N ILE A 24 6.97 -2.77 2.51
CA ILE A 24 6.71 -1.65 1.62
C ILE A 24 6.97 -0.29 2.28
N THR A 25 7.45 -0.30 3.52
CA THR A 25 7.89 0.88 4.28
C THR A 25 9.23 0.59 4.93
N THR A 26 9.93 1.63 5.34
CA THR A 26 11.15 1.51 6.16
C THR A 26 10.93 1.91 7.61
N ILE A 27 9.86 2.67 7.88
CA ILE A 27 9.51 3.13 9.22
C ILE A 27 8.57 2.11 9.87
N PRO A 28 8.89 1.62 11.08
CA PRO A 28 8.00 0.74 11.81
C PRO A 28 6.64 1.39 12.09
N ASN A 29 5.58 0.61 11.90
CA ASN A 29 4.25 0.97 12.35
C ASN A 29 4.14 0.87 13.88
N LYS A 30 3.06 1.43 14.43
CA LYS A 30 2.70 1.35 15.83
C LYS A 30 1.53 0.38 16.03
N PRO A 31 1.68 -0.68 16.84
CA PRO A 31 0.58 -1.56 17.22
C PRO A 31 -0.61 -0.79 17.80
N GLY A 32 -1.82 -1.22 17.47
CA GLY A 32 -3.07 -0.58 17.87
C GLY A 32 -3.44 0.66 17.05
N THR A 33 -2.56 1.13 16.15
CA THR A 33 -2.88 2.22 15.23
C THR A 33 -3.49 1.68 13.94
N LYS A 34 -4.58 2.32 13.50
CA LYS A 34 -5.19 2.05 12.20
C LYS A 34 -4.54 2.94 11.15
N TYR A 35 -4.17 2.34 10.03
CA TYR A 35 -3.54 3.00 8.90
C TYR A 35 -4.40 2.87 7.65
N LEU A 36 -4.27 3.83 6.76
CA LEU A 36 -4.66 3.68 5.36
C LEU A 36 -3.43 3.20 4.59
N VAL A 37 -3.57 2.13 3.81
CA VAL A 37 -2.58 1.71 2.82
C VAL A 37 -3.17 1.92 1.44
N SER A 38 -2.53 2.74 0.61
CA SER A 38 -2.91 2.97 -0.78
C SER A 38 -1.67 2.85 -1.67
N ALA A 39 -1.69 1.96 -2.66
CA ALA A 39 -0.55 1.78 -3.54
C ALA A 39 -0.99 1.39 -4.96
N TYR A 40 -0.18 1.72 -5.96
CA TYR A 40 -0.42 1.22 -7.31
C TYR A 40 0.21 -0.16 -7.45
N VAL A 41 -0.64 -1.16 -7.63
CA VAL A 41 -0.22 -2.57 -7.76
C VAL A 41 -0.26 -2.92 -9.24
N ASN A 42 0.90 -3.21 -9.80
CA ASN A 42 1.03 -3.66 -11.18
C ASN A 42 1.09 -5.18 -11.22
N VAL A 43 0.15 -5.81 -11.91
CA VAL A 43 0.00 -7.27 -12.01
C VAL A 43 0.04 -7.66 -13.48
N THR A 44 0.97 -8.53 -13.84
CA THR A 44 1.11 -9.05 -15.21
C THR A 44 1.28 -10.56 -15.20
N GLY A 45 0.69 -11.26 -16.17
CA GLY A 45 0.92 -12.71 -16.36
C GLY A 45 0.07 -13.63 -15.46
N GLY A 46 -0.94 -13.10 -14.76
CA GLY A 46 -1.84 -13.91 -13.94
C GLY A 46 -2.81 -13.10 -13.09
N THR A 47 -3.54 -13.80 -12.23
CA THR A 47 -4.43 -13.23 -11.22
C THR A 47 -3.86 -13.51 -9.84
N ILE A 48 -3.92 -12.50 -8.97
CA ILE A 48 -3.50 -12.59 -7.56
C ILE A 48 -4.66 -12.35 -6.61
N SER A 49 -4.49 -12.73 -5.35
CA SER A 49 -5.38 -12.37 -4.25
C SER A 49 -4.59 -11.70 -3.16
N MET A 50 -4.98 -10.47 -2.82
CA MET A 50 -4.34 -9.68 -1.76
C MET A 50 -5.17 -9.77 -0.49
N ARG A 51 -4.53 -10.14 0.62
CA ARG A 51 -5.21 -10.50 1.88
C ARG A 51 -6.14 -9.41 2.43
N ALA A 52 -5.81 -8.14 2.24
CA ALA A 52 -6.57 -7.00 2.77
C ALA A 52 -7.45 -6.30 1.73
N TYR A 53 -7.57 -6.84 0.50
CA TYR A 53 -8.29 -6.20 -0.60
C TYR A 53 -9.16 -7.16 -1.40
N GLY A 54 -8.60 -8.28 -1.88
CA GLY A 54 -9.30 -9.23 -2.75
C GLY A 54 -8.51 -9.55 -4.01
N ASP A 55 -9.21 -10.04 -5.04
CA ASP A 55 -8.59 -10.55 -6.26
C ASP A 55 -8.27 -9.42 -7.26
N LEU A 56 -7.09 -9.49 -7.88
CA LEU A 56 -6.63 -8.57 -8.93
C LEU A 56 -6.11 -9.35 -10.13
N SER A 57 -6.65 -9.05 -11.31
CA SER A 57 -6.19 -9.55 -12.61
C SER A 57 -5.58 -8.47 -13.50
N ALA A 58 -5.61 -7.21 -13.07
CA ALA A 58 -5.08 -6.07 -13.79
C ALA A 58 -4.50 -5.03 -12.83
N SER A 59 -3.57 -4.23 -13.36
CA SER A 59 -2.89 -3.17 -12.62
C SER A 59 -3.85 -2.06 -12.22
N GLN A 60 -3.88 -1.75 -10.92
CA GLN A 60 -4.78 -0.74 -10.37
C GLN A 60 -4.29 -0.20 -9.03
N ARG A 61 -4.88 0.93 -8.61
CA ARG A 61 -4.72 1.42 -7.23
C ARG A 61 -5.47 0.50 -6.29
N VAL A 62 -4.77 -0.02 -5.30
CA VAL A 62 -5.33 -0.78 -4.19
C VAL A 62 -5.34 0.12 -2.97
N THR A 63 -6.49 0.28 -2.34
CA THR A 63 -6.65 1.08 -1.11
C THR A 63 -7.44 0.28 -0.09
N TYR A 64 -6.89 0.14 1.12
CA TYR A 64 -7.55 -0.53 2.23
C TYR A 64 -7.09 0.03 3.57
N ALA A 65 -7.92 -0.17 4.59
CA ALA A 65 -7.54 0.13 5.96
C ALA A 65 -6.92 -1.10 6.64
N LEU A 66 -5.88 -0.88 7.42
CA LEU A 66 -5.19 -1.94 8.16
C LEU A 66 -5.01 -1.53 9.62
N LEU A 67 -5.45 -2.37 10.55
CA LEU A 67 -5.09 -2.22 11.96
C LEU A 67 -3.76 -2.91 12.20
N ALA A 68 -2.74 -2.17 12.61
CA ALA A 68 -1.44 -2.74 12.95
C ALA A 68 -1.53 -3.56 14.24
N SER A 69 -1.25 -4.86 14.16
CA SER A 69 -1.24 -5.75 15.31
C SER A 69 0.16 -5.99 15.88
N VAL A 70 1.20 -5.80 15.07
CA VAL A 70 2.60 -6.04 15.43
C VAL A 70 3.47 -4.87 14.98
N ALA A 71 4.49 -4.54 15.77
CA ALA A 71 5.43 -3.48 15.45
C ALA A 71 6.40 -3.98 14.37
N GLY A 72 6.64 -3.15 13.36
CA GLY A 72 7.54 -3.45 12.26
C GLY A 72 7.16 -2.69 10.98
N PRO A 73 7.96 -2.81 9.91
CA PRO A 73 7.56 -2.27 8.62
C PRO A 73 6.17 -2.77 8.21
N MET A 74 5.38 -1.92 7.58
CA MET A 74 4.19 -2.36 6.88
C MET A 74 4.58 -3.14 5.63
N SER A 75 3.91 -4.27 5.44
CA SER A 75 4.20 -5.24 4.39
C SER A 75 2.94 -5.55 3.58
N MET A 76 3.12 -5.94 2.32
CA MET A 76 2.06 -6.48 1.48
C MET A 76 2.25 -7.97 1.25
N TYR A 77 1.13 -8.68 1.10
CA TYR A 77 1.08 -10.10 0.81
C TYR A 77 0.08 -10.36 -0.31
N TYR A 78 0.45 -11.26 -1.21
CA TYR A 78 -0.48 -11.85 -2.16
C TYR A 78 -0.28 -13.36 -2.30
N SER A 79 -1.34 -14.06 -2.69
CA SER A 79 -1.29 -15.43 -3.20
C SER A 79 -1.64 -15.46 -4.69
N VAL A 80 -1.12 -16.45 -5.41
CA VAL A 80 -1.47 -16.66 -6.82
C VAL A 80 -2.84 -17.33 -6.89
N LYS A 81 -3.72 -16.81 -7.74
CA LYS A 81 -5.00 -17.44 -8.11
C LYS A 81 -4.89 -18.20 -9.42
N SER A 82 -4.18 -17.63 -10.40
CA SER A 82 -3.94 -18.28 -11.70
C SER A 82 -2.74 -17.66 -12.41
N GLY A 83 -2.17 -18.42 -13.36
CA GLY A 83 -1.03 -17.98 -14.16
C GLY A 83 0.28 -17.90 -13.37
N ASN A 84 1.21 -17.10 -13.87
CA ASN A 84 2.53 -16.85 -13.28
C ASN A 84 2.72 -15.34 -13.08
N PRO A 85 2.04 -14.73 -12.09
CA PRO A 85 1.98 -13.30 -11.98
C PRO A 85 3.31 -12.71 -11.49
N THR A 86 3.76 -11.68 -12.19
CA THR A 86 4.76 -10.73 -11.68
C THR A 86 4.04 -9.55 -11.07
N VAL A 87 4.40 -9.20 -9.84
CA VAL A 87 3.72 -8.15 -9.07
C VAL A 87 4.74 -7.13 -8.58
N THR A 88 4.48 -5.86 -8.91
CA THR A 88 5.26 -4.72 -8.43
C THR A 88 4.35 -3.69 -7.79
N VAL A 89 4.86 -2.98 -6.80
CA VAL A 89 4.15 -1.93 -6.07
C VAL A 89 4.93 -0.64 -6.21
N THR A 90 4.21 0.44 -6.51
CA THR A 90 4.73 1.80 -6.66
C THR A 90 3.72 2.80 -6.10
N HIS A 91 4.10 4.09 -6.05
CA HIS A 91 3.15 5.17 -5.76
C HIS A 91 2.44 4.95 -4.40
N ILE A 92 3.25 4.66 -3.38
CA ILE A 92 2.80 4.18 -2.08
C ILE A 92 2.44 5.38 -1.20
N LEU A 93 1.21 5.39 -0.69
CA LEU A 93 0.74 6.26 0.37
C LEU A 93 0.38 5.40 1.57
N ILE A 94 1.05 5.66 2.69
CA ILE A 94 0.64 5.12 3.97
C ILE A 94 0.60 6.24 5.00
N CYS A 95 -0.57 6.46 5.60
CA CYS A 95 -0.76 7.44 6.65
C CYS A 95 -1.67 6.87 7.74
N THR A 96 -1.77 7.56 8.87
CA THR A 96 -2.74 7.17 9.90
C THR A 96 -4.16 7.30 9.36
N TRP A 97 -5.08 6.52 9.93
CA TRP A 97 -6.49 6.58 9.55
C TRP A 97 -7.10 7.96 9.82
N ASP A 98 -6.68 8.63 10.90
CA ASP A 98 -7.18 9.96 11.25
C ASP A 98 -6.73 11.02 10.23
N GLU A 99 -5.46 10.98 9.80
CA GLU A 99 -4.95 11.83 8.71
C GLU A 99 -5.71 11.58 7.41
N TYR A 100 -6.02 10.31 7.09
CA TYR A 100 -6.82 9.98 5.92
C TYR A 100 -8.23 10.55 6.03
N GLN A 101 -8.93 10.32 7.14
CA GLN A 101 -10.30 10.81 7.33
C GLN A 101 -10.37 12.34 7.26
N ALA A 102 -9.42 13.03 7.86
CA ALA A 102 -9.35 14.49 7.83
C ALA A 102 -9.09 15.06 6.42
N ASN A 103 -8.59 14.25 5.48
CA ASN A 103 -8.22 14.67 4.12
C ASN A 103 -8.90 13.83 3.03
N LYS A 104 -9.95 13.07 3.38
CA LYS A 104 -10.53 12.01 2.54
C LYS A 104 -10.96 12.52 1.17
N THR A 105 -11.68 13.65 1.12
CA THR A 105 -12.15 14.25 -0.14
C THR A 105 -10.99 14.59 -1.08
N LEU A 106 -9.89 15.11 -0.54
CA LEU A 106 -8.70 15.43 -1.33
C LEU A 106 -8.03 14.16 -1.81
N LEU A 107 -7.76 13.21 -0.91
CA LEU A 107 -7.02 11.98 -1.24
C LEU A 107 -7.78 11.09 -2.22
N ASP A 108 -9.10 10.97 -2.06
CA ASP A 108 -9.94 10.24 -3.02
C ASP A 108 -10.03 10.96 -4.38
N GLY A 109 -9.96 12.29 -4.39
CA GLY A 109 -10.09 13.12 -5.59
C GLY A 109 -8.83 13.18 -6.47
N ILE A 110 -7.63 13.09 -5.89
CA ILE A 110 -6.38 13.16 -6.66
C ILE A 110 -6.24 11.91 -7.57
N GLY A 111 -6.70 10.74 -7.12
CA GLY A 111 -6.65 9.49 -7.88
C GLY A 111 -5.24 8.92 -8.12
N TYR A 112 -4.19 9.73 -7.96
CA TYR A 112 -2.80 9.30 -8.06
C TYR A 112 -1.85 9.95 -7.06
N PHE A 113 -0.94 9.15 -6.51
CA PHE A 113 0.08 9.61 -5.57
C PHE A 113 1.45 9.38 -6.14
N THR A 114 2.14 10.41 -6.60
CA THR A 114 3.58 10.29 -6.94
C THR A 114 4.42 10.05 -5.70
N GLY A 115 3.87 10.29 -4.51
CA GLY A 115 4.50 10.02 -3.23
C GLY A 115 5.54 11.06 -2.84
N ASP A 116 6.39 11.48 -3.78
CA ASP A 116 7.47 12.44 -3.56
C ASP A 116 6.97 13.88 -3.33
N THR A 117 5.69 14.15 -3.62
CA THR A 117 5.05 15.45 -3.37
C THR A 117 4.38 15.54 -2.01
N MET A 118 4.37 14.46 -1.23
CA MET A 118 3.81 14.45 0.12
C MET A 118 4.88 14.68 1.18
N PRO A 119 4.52 15.31 2.32
CA PRO A 119 5.34 15.28 3.52
C PRO A 119 5.67 13.84 3.91
N LEU A 120 6.95 13.54 4.11
CA LEU A 120 7.45 12.22 4.50
C LEU A 120 7.68 12.18 6.02
N ALA A 121 7.49 11.01 6.62
CA ALA A 121 7.75 10.76 8.04
C ALA A 121 9.24 10.52 8.34
#